data_AF-A0A954P4Z3-F1
#
_entry.id   AF-A0A954P4Z3-F1
#
_cell.length_a   1.000
_cell.length_b   1.000
_cell.length_c   1.000
_cell.angle_alpha   90.00
_cell.angle_beta   90.00
_cell.angle_gamma   90.00
#
_symmetry.space_group_name_H-M   'P 1'
#
loop_
_entity.id
_entity.type
_entity.pdbx_description
1 polymer ?
#
loop_
_entity_poly.entity_id
_entity_poly.type
_entity_poly.pdbx_seq_one_letter_code
_entity_poly.pdbx_strand_id
1 'polypeptide(L)' 'GQHGRHGKTLHTFGRSMIIDPWGTVLATAADGPGIALAELDFERMASIRRHLPSLASRTGVAGFTVAERPAVD' A
#
# COMPACT_ATOMS: atom_id res chain seq x y z
N GLY A 1 -10.21 1.46 -0.62
CA GLY A 1 -10.38 2.79 -1.23
C GLY A 1 -11.86 3.08 -1.45
N GLN A 2 -12.22 4.26 -1.92
CA GLN A 2 -13.60 4.62 -2.22
C GLN A 2 -13.87 4.51 -3.72
N HIS A 3 -15.05 4.02 -4.08
CA HIS A 3 -15.50 3.97 -5.47
C HIS A 3 -16.88 4.64 -5.59
N GLY A 4 -17.14 5.22 -6.76
CA GLY A 4 -18.45 5.77 -7.11
C GLY A 4 -18.51 7.30 -6.99
N ARG A 5 -19.73 7.80 -7.09
CA ARG A 5 -20.02 9.24 -7.10
C ARG A 5 -20.43 9.69 -5.70
N HIS A 6 -19.75 10.69 -5.18
CA HIS A 6 -20.04 11.31 -3.89
C HIS A 6 -20.57 12.73 -4.14
N GLY A 7 -21.86 12.93 -3.86
CA GLY A 7 -22.52 14.20 -4.16
C GLY A 7 -22.61 14.48 -5.66
N LYS A 8 -22.58 15.76 -6.05
CA LYS A 8 -22.79 16.17 -7.45
C LYS A 8 -21.51 16.24 -8.29
N THR A 9 -20.35 16.38 -7.66
CA THR A 9 -19.10 16.76 -8.34
C THR A 9 -17.94 15.81 -8.08
N LEU A 10 -17.93 15.05 -7.00
CA LEU A 10 -16.81 14.17 -6.68
C LEU A 10 -17.06 12.75 -7.21
N HIS A 11 -16.09 12.24 -7.95
CA HIS A 11 -16.04 10.86 -8.42
C HIS A 11 -14.76 10.22 -7.91
N THR A 12 -14.89 9.09 -7.24
CA THR A 12 -13.75 8.26 -6.81
C THR A 12 -13.75 6.96 -7.62
N PHE A 13 -12.58 6.54 -8.10
CA PHE A 13 -12.48 5.41 -9.02
C PHE A 13 -12.16 4.08 -8.32
N GLY A 14 -11.93 4.08 -7.02
CA GLY A 14 -11.56 2.86 -6.30
C GLY A 14 -10.15 2.39 -6.68
N ARG A 15 -10.07 1.24 -7.36
CA ARG A 15 -8.82 0.57 -7.77
C ARG A 15 -7.87 0.30 -6.61
N SER A 16 -8.40 -0.19 -5.49
CA SER A 16 -7.57 -0.63 -4.38
C SER A 16 -6.71 -1.82 -4.83
N MET A 17 -5.42 -1.81 -4.50
CA MET A 17 -4.47 -2.83 -4.95
C MET A 17 -3.61 -3.34 -3.79
N ILE A 18 -3.19 -4.59 -3.90
CA ILE A 18 -2.17 -5.23 -3.05
C ILE A 18 -0.95 -5.45 -3.95
N ILE A 19 0.21 -4.92 -3.54
CA ILE A 19 1.42 -4.91 -4.36
C ILE A 19 2.58 -5.48 -3.53
N ASP A 20 3.40 -6.33 -4.14
CA ASP A 20 4.61 -6.87 -3.51
C ASP A 20 5.75 -5.83 -3.48
N PRO A 21 6.84 -6.07 -2.72
CA PRO A 21 7.96 -5.12 -2.61
C PRO A 21 8.75 -4.88 -3.90
N TRP A 22 8.55 -5.71 -4.93
CA TRP A 22 9.14 -5.53 -6.26
C TRP A 22 8.28 -4.64 -7.18
N GLY A 23 7.05 -4.33 -6.76
CA GLY A 23 6.07 -3.59 -7.58
C GLY A 23 5.09 -4.50 -8.34
N THR A 24 5.09 -5.81 -8.07
CA THR A 24 4.16 -6.75 -8.68
C THR A 24 2.77 -6.57 -8.09
N VAL A 25 1.76 -6.32 -8.92
CA VAL A 25 0.36 -6.25 -8.46
C VAL A 25 -0.16 -7.66 -8.19
N LEU A 26 -0.42 -7.98 -6.93
CA LEU A 26 -0.91 -9.29 -6.49
C LEU A 26 -2.43 -9.41 -6.61
N ALA A 27 -3.15 -8.32 -6.31
CA ALA A 27 -4.60 -8.26 -6.47
C ALA A 27 -5.06 -6.82 -6.66
N THR A 28 -6.14 -6.63 -7.41
CA THR A 28 -6.81 -5.35 -7.64
C THR A 28 -8.31 -5.53 -7.47
N ALA A 29 -8.94 -4.65 -6.70
CA ALA A 29 -10.39 -4.60 -6.63
C ALA A 29 -10.97 -4.15 -7.98
N ALA A 30 -12.02 -4.82 -8.44
CA ALA A 30 -12.78 -4.39 -9.62
C ALA A 30 -13.38 -2.99 -9.42
N ASP A 31 -13.82 -2.36 -10.51
CA ASP A 31 -14.56 -1.11 -10.42
C ASP A 31 -15.93 -1.37 -9.78
N GLY A 32 -16.18 -0.75 -8.62
CA GLY A 32 -17.38 -1.01 -7.82
C GLY A 32 -17.07 -1.47 -6.39
N PRO A 33 -18.09 -1.81 -5.59
CA PRO A 33 -17.89 -2.38 -4.27
C PRO A 33 -17.33 -3.79 -4.41
N GLY A 34 -16.28 -4.11 -3.67
CA GLY A 34 -15.67 -5.43 -3.77
C GLY A 34 -14.46 -5.60 -2.85
N ILE A 35 -13.88 -6.79 -2.92
CA ILE A 35 -12.74 -7.21 -2.10
C ILE A 35 -11.60 -7.59 -3.04
N ALA A 36 -10.39 -7.12 -2.73
CA ALA A 36 -9.15 -7.65 -3.28
C ALA A 36 -8.52 -8.56 -2.23
N LEU A 37 -8.17 -9.79 -2.62
CA LEU A 37 -7.56 -10.79 -1.75
C LEU A 37 -6.28 -11.30 -2.39
N ALA A 38 -5.20 -11.41 -1.61
CA ALA A 38 -3.93 -11.98 -2.06
C ALA A 38 -3.24 -12.67 -0.88
N GLU A 39 -2.47 -13.73 -1.18
CA GLU A 39 -1.55 -14.34 -0.23
C GLU A 39 -0.25 -13.54 -0.18
N LEU A 40 0.32 -13.39 1.03
CA LEU A 40 1.55 -12.64 1.24
C LEU A 40 2.69 -13.58 1.56
N ASP A 41 3.72 -13.55 0.72
CA ASP A 41 4.99 -14.25 0.95
C ASP A 41 5.99 -13.31 1.62
N PHE A 42 6.13 -13.46 2.94
CA PHE A 42 7.05 -12.67 3.75
C PHE A 42 8.52 -13.08 3.57
N GLU A 43 8.78 -14.33 3.15
CA GLU A 43 10.14 -14.79 2.87
C GLU A 43 10.68 -14.12 1.59
N ARG A 44 9.85 -14.05 0.55
CA ARG A 44 10.14 -13.28 -0.68
C ARG A 44 10.37 -11.81 -0.36
N MET A 45 9.52 -11.19 0.48
CA MET A 45 9.73 -9.80 0.91
C MET A 45 11.08 -9.61 1.61
N ALA A 46 11.42 -10.48 2.56
CA ALA A 46 12.70 -10.43 3.26
C ALA A 46 13.87 -10.61 2.30
N SER A 47 13.74 -11.52 1.34
CA SER A 47 14.74 -11.72 0.29
C SER A 47 14.94 -10.46 -0.56
N ILE A 48 13.87 -9.85 -1.06
CA ILE A 48 13.95 -8.61 -1.86
C ILE A 48 14.66 -7.50 -1.09
N ARG A 49 14.31 -7.29 0.19
CA ARG A 49 14.94 -6.26 1.02
C ARG A 49 16.43 -6.51 1.29
N ARG A 50 16.88 -7.78 1.32
CA ARG A 50 18.31 -8.11 1.41
C ARG A 50 19.06 -7.79 0.12
N HIS A 51 18.45 -8.05 -1.03
CA HIS A 51 19.07 -7.80 -2.35
C HIS A 51 19.03 -6.31 -2.75
N LEU A 52 17.98 -5.59 -2.35
CA LEU A 52 17.79 -4.15 -2.57
C LEU A 52 17.57 -3.42 -1.23
N PRO A 53 18.63 -3.13 -0.47
CA PRO A 53 18.52 -2.58 0.88
C PRO A 53 18.30 -1.05 0.89
N SER A 54 17.34 -0.54 0.10
CA SER A 54 17.11 0.90 -0.10
C SER A 54 16.89 1.69 1.21
N LEU A 55 16.28 1.06 2.22
CA LEU A 55 16.09 1.69 3.54
C LEU A 55 17.40 1.79 4.33
N ALA A 56 18.26 0.78 4.27
CA ALA A 56 19.55 0.78 4.98
C ALA A 56 20.58 1.68 4.29
N SER A 57 20.50 1.82 2.97
CA SER A 57 21.35 2.73 2.19
C SER A 57 20.89 4.19 2.20
N ARG A 58 19.83 4.54 2.94
CA ARG A 58 19.32 5.91 3.02
C ARG A 58 20.31 6.81 3.76
N THR A 59 20.95 7.74 3.04
CA THR A 59 21.73 8.82 3.64
C THR A 59 20.76 9.84 4.25
N GLY A 60 20.90 10.13 5.55
CA GLY A 60 19.92 10.91 6.30
C GLY A 60 19.58 12.27 5.69
N VAL A 61 18.29 12.50 5.48
CA VAL A 61 17.66 13.82 5.57
C VAL A 61 16.97 13.86 6.93
N ALA A 62 17.13 14.96 7.69
CA ALA A 62 16.57 15.11 9.03
C ALA A 62 15.11 14.61 9.06
N GLY A 63 14.87 13.61 9.92
CA GLY A 63 13.79 12.64 9.77
C GLY A 63 12.39 13.24 9.91
N PHE A 64 11.52 12.90 8.96
CA PHE A 64 10.09 12.81 9.24
C PHE A 64 9.83 11.44 9.89
N THR A 65 9.74 11.42 11.21
CA THR A 65 9.16 10.27 11.93
C THR A 65 7.64 10.41 11.82
N VAL A 66 6.95 9.40 11.29
CA VAL A 66 5.49 9.33 11.41
C VAL A 66 5.21 9.10 12.90
N ALA A 67 4.68 10.11 13.59
CA ALA A 67 4.23 9.93 14.96
C ALA A 67 3.15 8.84 14.99
N GLU A 68 3.33 7.84 15.85
CA GLU A 68 2.28 6.86 16.12
C GLU A 68 1.03 7.62 16.57
N ARG A 69 -0.10 7.43 15.86
CA ARG A 69 -1.38 7.97 16.34
C ARG A 69 -1.77 7.19 17.61
N PRO A 70 -2.23 7.87 18.67
CA PRO A 70 -2.83 7.17 19.79
C PRO A 70 -4.03 6.36 19.31
N ALA A 71 -4.21 5.17 19.88
CA ALA A 71 -5.40 4.36 19.67
C ALA A 71 -6.64 5.15 20.10
N VAL A 72 -7.65 5.22 19.23
CA VAL A 72 -8.98 5.72 19.58
C VAL A 72 -9.70 4.55 20.26
N ASP A 73 -10.13 4.74 21.50
CA ASP A 73 -11.07 3.88 22.23
C ASP A 73 -12.46 3.92 21.57
#